data_AF-A0A7W8EH82-F1
#
_entry.id   AF-A0A7W8EH82-F1
#
_cell.length_a   1.000
_cell.length_b   1.000
_cell.length_c   1.000
_cell.angle_alpha   90.00
_cell.angle_beta   90.00
_cell.angle_gamma   90.00
#
_symmetry.space_group_name_H-M   'P 1'
#
loop_
_entity.id
_entity.type
_entity.pdbx_description
1 polymer ?
#
loop_
_entity_poly.entity_id
_entity_poly.type
_entity_poly.pdbx_seq_one_letter_code
_entity_poly.pdbx_strand_id
1 'polypeptide(L)' 'MWERGDVTVCCTTDDDVHAVTAVGDEPTVGIHVYGGNTGTMNRRMYDPATGAVRWFVSGWDSP' A
#
# COMPACT_ATOMS: atom_id res chain seq x y z
N MET A 1 2.92 -13.59 5.81
CA MET A 1 3.58 -13.69 4.49
C MET A 1 2.50 -14.12 3.51
N TRP A 2 2.37 -13.44 2.38
CA TRP A 2 1.40 -13.81 1.34
C TRP A 2 2.10 -14.57 0.23
N GLU A 3 1.43 -15.59 -0.28
CA GLU A 3 1.93 -16.43 -1.36
C GLU A 3 1.20 -16.13 -2.69
N ARG A 4 1.70 -16.69 -3.78
CA ARG A 4 1.08 -16.52 -5.09
C ARG A 4 -0.33 -17.10 -5.08
N GLY A 5 -1.32 -16.24 -5.35
CA GLY A 5 -2.72 -16.61 -5.39
C GLY A 5 -3.48 -16.25 -4.11
N ASP A 6 -2.79 -15.88 -3.03
CA ASP A 6 -3.44 -15.35 -1.85
C ASP A 6 -4.07 -13.98 -2.15
N VAL A 7 -5.22 -13.75 -1.53
CA VAL A 7 -5.89 -12.46 -1.52
C VAL A 7 -6.03 -12.03 -0.08
N THR A 8 -5.51 -10.84 0.21
CA THR A 8 -5.69 -10.18 1.50
C THR A 8 -6.59 -8.97 1.32
N VAL A 9 -7.35 -8.64 2.35
CA VAL A 9 -8.09 -7.38 2.41
C VAL A 9 -7.23 -6.41 3.20
N CYS A 10 -7.03 -5.21 2.66
CA CYS A 10 -6.54 -4.05 3.40
C CYS A 10 -7.61 -2.96 3.35
N CYS A 11 -7.42 -1.88 4.11
CA CYS A 11 -8.26 -0.69 4.02
C CYS A 11 -9.69 -0.87 4.55
N THR A 12 -9.88 -1.78 5.51
CA THR A 12 -11.04 -1.70 6.42
C THR A 12 -10.75 -0.65 7.49
N THR A 13 -11.78 -0.15 8.18
CA THR A 13 -11.60 0.85 9.25
C THR A 13 -10.57 0.41 10.30
N ASP A 14 -10.46 -0.89 10.55
CA ASP A 14 -9.58 -1.46 11.57
C ASP A 14 -8.22 -1.94 11.00
N ASP A 15 -8.00 -1.91 9.67
CA ASP A 15 -6.80 -2.45 9.02
C ASP A 15 -6.37 -1.67 7.75
N ASP A 16 -6.34 -0.34 7.86
CA ASP A 16 -5.96 0.56 6.76
C ASP A 16 -4.45 0.86 6.72
N VAL A 17 -3.81 0.94 7.89
CA VAL A 17 -2.39 1.33 8.00
C VAL A 17 -1.50 0.10 8.05
N HIS A 18 -0.72 -0.11 7.00
CA HIS A 18 0.22 -1.23 6.90
C HIS A 18 1.47 -0.85 6.10
N ALA A 19 2.51 -1.68 6.20
CA ALA A 19 3.73 -1.57 5.40
C ALA A 19 3.96 -2.89 4.65
N VAL A 20 4.32 -2.78 3.37
CA VAL A 20 4.57 -3.95 2.51
C VAL A 20 6.01 -3.89 2.03
N THR A 21 6.71 -5.01 2.11
CA THR A 21 8.05 -5.20 1.53
C THR A 21 8.07 -6.51 0.74
N ALA A 22 8.81 -6.54 -0.36
CA ALA A 22 9.14 -7.79 -1.03
C ALA A 22 10.06 -8.63 -0.12
N VAL A 23 9.97 -9.95 -0.25
CA VAL A 23 10.81 -10.91 0.47
C VAL A 23 11.75 -11.58 -0.53
N GLY A 24 13.04 -11.61 -0.21
CA GLY A 24 14.08 -12.18 -1.06
C GLY A 24 14.62 -11.20 -2.11
N ASP A 25 15.39 -11.73 -3.05
CA ASP A 25 16.18 -10.94 -4.02
C ASP A 25 15.53 -10.84 -5.41
N GLU A 26 14.39 -11.49 -5.61
CA GLU A 26 13.66 -11.51 -6.88
C GLU A 26 12.52 -10.47 -6.90
N PRO A 27 12.24 -9.84 -8.06
CA PRO A 27 11.10 -8.95 -8.20
C PRO A 27 9.77 -9.64 -7.85
N THR A 28 8.95 -8.98 -7.02
CA THR A 28 7.62 -9.46 -6.61
C THR A 28 6.53 -8.50 -7.11
N VAL A 29 5.45 -9.04 -7.69
CA VAL A 29 4.32 -8.26 -8.20
C VAL A 29 3.05 -8.62 -7.43
N GLY A 30 2.41 -7.60 -6.84
CA GLY A 30 1.08 -7.68 -6.24
C GLY A 30 0.05 -6.93 -7.09
N ILE A 31 -1.19 -7.44 -7.15
CA ILE A 31 -2.29 -6.79 -7.86
C ILE A 31 -3.21 -6.12 -6.84
N HIS A 32 -3.40 -4.81 -6.94
CA HIS A 32 -4.17 -4.02 -5.99
C HIS A 32 -5.49 -3.56 -6.61
N VAL A 33 -6.59 -3.78 -5.88
CA VAL A 33 -7.93 -3.33 -6.27
C VAL A 33 -8.48 -2.45 -5.16
N TYR A 34 -8.81 -1.20 -5.48
CA TYR A 34 -9.33 -0.22 -4.54
C TYR A 34 -10.70 0.30 -4.97
N GLY A 35 -11.55 0.68 -4.00
CA GLY A 35 -12.87 1.25 -4.24
C GLY A 35 -12.88 2.69 -4.77
N GLY A 36 -11.72 3.23 -5.17
CA GLY A 36 -11.56 4.58 -5.70
C GLY A 36 -10.23 4.74 -6.43
N ASN A 37 -10.03 5.88 -7.09
CA ASN A 37 -8.79 6.16 -7.80
C ASN A 37 -7.65 6.46 -6.82
N THR A 38 -6.87 5.43 -6.47
CA THR A 38 -5.75 5.56 -5.52
C THR A 38 -4.67 6.52 -6.01
N GLY A 39 -4.48 6.66 -7.33
CA GLY A 39 -3.47 7.55 -7.90
C GLY A 39 -3.77 9.03 -7.70
N THR A 40 -5.01 9.38 -7.36
CA THR A 40 -5.43 10.78 -7.11
C THR A 40 -5.87 11.04 -5.66
N MET A 41 -6.01 9.99 -4.86
CA MET A 41 -6.52 10.10 -3.50
C MET A 41 -5.45 10.59 -2.53
N ASN A 42 -5.76 11.64 -1.76
CA ASN A 42 -4.88 12.15 -0.72
C ASN A 42 -5.05 11.32 0.57
N ARG A 43 -3.97 10.73 1.07
CA ARG A 43 -3.95 9.88 2.27
C ARG A 43 -2.71 10.15 3.13
N ARG A 44 -2.68 9.56 4.33
CA ARG A 44 -1.57 9.72 5.27
C ARG A 44 -0.44 8.73 4.99
N MET A 45 0.79 9.21 5.10
CA MET A 45 1.98 8.37 5.20
C MET A 45 2.65 8.64 6.55
N TYR A 46 3.14 7.56 7.16
CA TYR A 46 3.70 7.57 8.51
C TYR A 46 5.19 7.24 8.43
N ASP A 47 5.99 7.97 9.18
CA ASP A 47 7.38 7.59 9.48
C ASP A 47 7.35 6.48 10.54
N PRO A 48 7.86 5.26 10.24
CA PRO A 48 7.82 4.14 11.18
C PRO A 48 8.72 4.33 12.41
N ALA A 49 9.75 5.19 12.35
CA ALA A 49 10.67 5.45 13.46
C ALA A 49 10.14 6.53 14.41
N THR A 50 9.47 7.56 13.88
CA THR A 50 9.06 8.74 14.67
C THR A 50 7.55 8.87 14.85
N GLY A 51 6.75 8.18 14.05
CA GLY A 51 5.30 8.35 13.98
C GLY A 51 4.86 9.64 13.29
N ALA A 52 5.79 10.43 12.74
CA ALA A 52 5.45 11.66 12.03
C ALA A 52 4.53 11.38 10.85
N VAL A 53 3.54 12.26 10.65
CA VAL A 53 2.48 12.08 9.65
C VAL A 53 2.58 13.14 8.57
N ARG A 54 2.55 12.73 7.31
CA ARG A 54 2.45 13.64 6.17
C ARG A 54 1.34 13.23 5.19
N TRP A 55 0.84 14.19 4.44
CA TRP A 55 -0.08 13.94 3.33
C TRP A 55 0.67 13.43 2.10
N PHE A 56 0.02 12.58 1.31
CA PHE A 56 0.61 11.89 0.17
C PHE A 56 -0.47 11.48 -0.86
N VAL A 57 -0.11 11.61 -2.14
CA VAL A 57 -0.83 11.08 -3.30
C VAL A 57 0.17 10.22 -4.08
N SER A 58 -0.20 8.99 -4.45
CA SER A 58 0.76 8.06 -5.09
C SER A 58 1.05 8.38 -6.55
N GLY A 59 0.09 8.96 -7.27
CA GLY A 59 0.18 9.03 -8.73
C GLY A 59 0.10 7.65 -9.39
N TRP A 60 0.39 7.64 -10.68
CA TRP A 60 0.54 6.44 -11.51
C TRP A 60 1.90 6.49 -12.19
N ASP A 61 2.62 5.36 -12.20
CA ASP A 61 3.94 5.27 -12.84
C ASP A 61 3.84 5.28 -14.38
N SER A 62 2.66 5.00 -14.92
CA SER A 62 2.34 5.08 -16.35
C SER A 62 1.18 6.05 -16.58
N PRO A 63 1.25 6.91 -17.62
CA PRO A 63 0.23 7.91 -17.92
C PRO A 63 -1.10 7.31 -18.41
#